data_AF-A0A7C3A5M0-F1
#
_entry.id   AF-A0A7C3A5M0-F1
#
_cell.length_a   1.000
_cell.length_b   1.000
_cell.length_c   1.000
_cell.angle_alpha   90.00
_cell.angle_beta   90.00
_cell.angle_gamma   90.00
#
_symmetry.space_group_name_H-M   'P 1'
#
loop_
_entity.id
_entity.type
_entity.pdbx_description
1 polymer ?
#
loop_
_entity_poly.entity_id
_entity_poly.type
_entity_poly.pdbx_seq_one_letter_code
_entity_poly.pdbx_strand_id
1 'polypeptide(L)'
;MRKLKAVKRGGRRRMAFTVEDYHDLVRLLWEHPEWREELRRLLLTSELLALPEMVKDLTKAQRETERRLSALAEEVRGLAKQVSILTQGQRRLTEQVRLLTEGQQQLREEQQRLTEQVRALTEGQQRLTEQVRSLTEGQQWLTEQVRSLTEGQQRLTERVDLLTDTVGRMKGTLLEMNYQRKASAYFGLLLRRVKVVDLSSIDDVLTSALTSEELRDTLQIDLLVSGRLRHLPESPEVMLAVEISSVVDRNDVLRAVQRAKLLRKAGYSAVPVVCGEEVTKGGRDYAEKQSVVLLRDGGVEFWDEALSSWGIS
;
A
#
# COMPACT_ATOMS: atom_id res chain seq x y z
N MET A 1 -51.89 -125.99 -81.14
CA MET A 1 -52.29 -126.31 -82.53
C MET A 1 -52.56 -125.04 -83.32
N ARG A 2 -51.69 -124.68 -84.27
CA ARG A 2 -52.00 -124.31 -85.66
C ARG A 2 -50.72 -123.87 -86.35
N LYS A 3 -50.31 -124.66 -87.35
CA LYS A 3 -49.24 -124.37 -88.32
C LYS A 3 -49.74 -123.36 -89.35
N LEU A 4 -48.86 -122.50 -89.86
CA LEU A 4 -48.74 -121.97 -91.24
C LEU A 4 -47.72 -120.80 -91.20
N LYS A 5 -46.86 -120.51 -92.18
CA LYS A 5 -46.25 -121.23 -93.30
C LYS A 5 -45.08 -120.31 -93.70
N ALA A 6 -43.99 -120.90 -94.15
CA ALA A 6 -42.76 -120.21 -94.51
C ALA A 6 -42.86 -119.36 -95.79
N VAL A 7 -42.03 -118.31 -95.88
CA VAL A 7 -41.46 -117.84 -97.14
C VAL A 7 -39.93 -117.92 -97.05
N LYS A 8 -39.38 -118.61 -98.05
CA LYS A 8 -37.97 -118.89 -98.41
C LYS A 8 -37.06 -117.66 -98.40
N ARG A 9 -35.73 -117.73 -98.27
CA ARG A 9 -34.72 -118.73 -97.86
C ARG A 9 -33.41 -117.91 -97.76
N GLY A 10 -33.06 -117.43 -96.57
CA GLY A 10 -31.74 -116.88 -96.24
C GLY A 10 -31.09 -117.80 -95.21
N GLY A 11 -29.84 -118.23 -95.40
CA GLY A 11 -29.36 -119.38 -94.62
C GLY A 11 -27.86 -119.63 -94.60
N ARG A 12 -27.21 -119.13 -93.53
CA ARG A 12 -26.61 -119.92 -92.44
C ARG A 12 -26.76 -119.06 -91.17
N ARG A 13 -27.33 -119.49 -90.04
CA ARG A 13 -28.05 -120.72 -89.65
C ARG A 13 -28.85 -120.32 -88.38
N ARG A 14 -30.19 -120.26 -88.40
CA ARG A 14 -30.96 -120.14 -87.15
C ARG A 14 -30.88 -121.49 -86.45
N MET A 15 -30.15 -121.57 -85.34
CA MET A 15 -30.29 -122.67 -84.40
C MET A 15 -31.39 -122.29 -83.42
N ALA A 16 -32.53 -122.97 -83.51
CA ALA A 16 -33.48 -123.00 -82.42
C ALA A 16 -32.91 -123.93 -81.36
N PHE A 17 -32.39 -123.36 -80.27
CA PHE A 17 -32.05 -124.12 -79.08
C PHE A 17 -33.20 -123.98 -78.08
N THR A 18 -33.41 -125.01 -77.28
CA THR A 18 -34.41 -125.01 -76.21
C THR A 18 -33.62 -124.92 -74.92
N VAL A 19 -33.93 -123.94 -74.08
CA VAL A 19 -33.33 -123.80 -72.76
C VAL A 19 -34.28 -124.47 -71.78
N GLU A 20 -33.84 -125.54 -71.13
CA GLU A 20 -34.69 -126.27 -70.16
C GLU A 20 -34.66 -125.60 -68.78
N ASP A 21 -33.51 -125.06 -68.38
CA ASP A 21 -33.33 -124.34 -67.12
C ASP A 21 -32.22 -123.26 -67.19
N TYR A 22 -32.02 -122.52 -66.10
CA TYR A 22 -30.98 -121.49 -66.01
C TYR A 22 -29.55 -122.04 -66.15
N HIS A 23 -29.28 -123.24 -65.65
CA HIS A 23 -27.95 -123.85 -65.73
C HIS A 23 -27.63 -124.26 -67.17
N ASP A 24 -28.63 -124.71 -67.92
CA ASP A 24 -28.57 -125.00 -69.35
C ASP A 24 -28.23 -123.74 -70.16
N LEU A 25 -28.85 -122.59 -69.85
CA LEU A 25 -28.48 -121.30 -70.44
C LEU A 25 -27.04 -120.89 -70.12
N VAL A 26 -26.60 -121.04 -68.87
CA VAL A 26 -25.22 -120.70 -68.46
C VAL A 26 -24.21 -121.60 -69.15
N ARG A 27 -24.49 -122.90 -69.26
CA ARG A 27 -23.64 -123.87 -69.96
C ARG A 27 -23.52 -123.53 -71.45
N LEU A 28 -24.62 -123.24 -72.13
CA LEU A 28 -24.63 -122.83 -73.53
C LEU A 28 -23.82 -121.54 -73.77
N LEU A 29 -23.86 -120.58 -72.85
CA LEU A 29 -23.04 -119.36 -72.92
C LEU A 29 -21.55 -119.59 -72.68
N TRP A 30 -21.16 -120.67 -71.99
CA TRP A 30 -19.76 -121.07 -71.83
C TRP A 30 -19.23 -121.90 -73.00
N GLU A 31 -20.06 -122.78 -73.57
CA GLU A 31 -19.73 -123.59 -74.74
C GLU A 31 -19.68 -122.76 -76.05
N HIS A 32 -20.43 -121.64 -76.11
CA HIS A 32 -20.46 -120.69 -77.23
C HIS A 32 -20.00 -119.28 -76.81
N PRO A 33 -18.68 -119.00 -76.84
CA PRO A 33 -18.13 -117.69 -76.51
C PRO A 33 -18.77 -116.52 -77.28
N GLU A 34 -19.20 -116.77 -78.52
CA GLU A 34 -19.90 -115.82 -79.37
C GLU A 34 -21.24 -115.35 -78.78
N TRP A 35 -22.00 -116.24 -78.14
CA TRP A 35 -23.30 -115.91 -77.54
C TRP A 35 -23.13 -115.12 -76.25
N ARG A 36 -22.11 -115.43 -75.47
CA ARG A 36 -21.74 -114.65 -74.28
C ARG A 36 -21.33 -113.23 -74.64
N GLU A 37 -20.58 -113.05 -75.72
CA GLU A 37 -20.21 -111.71 -76.21
C GLU A 37 -21.42 -110.94 -76.76
N GLU A 38 -22.34 -111.60 -77.46
CA GLU A 38 -23.56 -110.96 -77.97
C GLU A 38 -24.53 -110.58 -76.85
N LEU A 39 -24.74 -111.48 -75.87
CA LEU A 39 -25.50 -111.20 -74.67
C LEU A 39 -24.84 -110.11 -73.81
N ARG A 40 -23.50 -110.09 -73.72
CA ARG A 40 -22.73 -109.02 -73.07
C ARG A 40 -22.97 -107.68 -73.77
N ARG A 41 -22.94 -107.59 -75.11
CA ARG A 41 -23.21 -106.34 -75.83
C ARG A 41 -24.65 -105.84 -75.66
N LEU A 42 -25.62 -106.76 -75.60
CA LEU A 42 -27.04 -106.42 -75.43
C LEU A 42 -27.38 -105.98 -74.00
N LEU A 43 -26.80 -106.62 -72.98
CA LEU A 43 -27.09 -106.35 -71.56
C LEU A 43 -26.13 -105.36 -70.90
N LEU A 44 -24.85 -105.38 -71.26
CA LEU A 44 -23.80 -104.50 -70.74
C LEU A 44 -23.41 -103.50 -71.82
N THR A 45 -24.30 -102.53 -72.04
CA THR A 45 -24.05 -101.41 -72.96
C THR A 45 -22.77 -100.66 -72.58
N SER A 46 -22.16 -99.98 -73.54
CA SER A 46 -20.94 -99.18 -73.30
C SER A 46 -21.11 -98.16 -72.17
N GLU A 47 -22.33 -97.65 -71.97
CA GLU A 47 -22.70 -96.76 -70.86
C GLU A 47 -22.61 -97.49 -69.51
N LEU A 48 -23.20 -98.68 -69.38
CA LEU A 48 -23.15 -99.49 -68.16
C LEU A 48 -21.72 -99.93 -67.81
N LEU A 49 -20.88 -100.22 -68.81
CA LEU A 49 -19.47 -100.57 -68.60
C LEU A 49 -18.59 -99.36 -68.20
N ALA A 50 -18.99 -98.14 -68.56
CA ALA A 50 -18.28 -96.90 -68.21
C ALA A 50 -18.67 -96.35 -66.83
N LEU A 51 -19.81 -96.75 -66.27
CA LEU A 51 -20.30 -96.30 -64.96
C LEU A 51 -19.25 -96.41 -63.83
N PRO A 52 -18.47 -97.50 -63.67
CA PRO A 52 -17.48 -97.58 -62.60
C PRO A 52 -16.41 -96.49 -62.67
N GLU A 53 -15.93 -96.14 -63.87
CA GLU A 53 -14.96 -95.05 -64.04
C GLU A 53 -15.63 -93.68 -63.87
N MET A 54 -16.86 -93.47 -64.35
CA MET A 54 -17.62 -92.24 -64.09
C MET A 54 -17.86 -92.01 -62.59
N VAL A 55 -18.22 -93.06 -61.85
CA VAL A 55 -18.41 -93.02 -60.39
C VAL A 55 -17.08 -92.71 -59.69
N LYS A 56 -15.97 -93.28 -60.15
CA LYS A 56 -14.63 -93.01 -59.62
C LYS A 56 -14.17 -91.58 -59.89
N ASP A 57 -14.44 -91.04 -61.07
CA ASP A 57 -14.12 -89.65 -61.41
C ASP A 57 -15.01 -88.66 -60.66
N LEU A 58 -16.31 -88.96 -60.51
CA LEU A 58 -17.20 -88.22 -59.62
C LEU A 58 -16.70 -88.24 -58.17
N THR A 59 -16.25 -89.39 -57.67
CA THR A 59 -15.69 -89.52 -56.31
C THR A 59 -14.41 -88.68 -56.16
N LYS A 60 -13.54 -88.63 -57.17
CA LYS A 60 -12.35 -87.76 -57.15
C LYS A 60 -12.75 -86.29 -57.14
N ALA A 61 -13.67 -85.88 -57.99
CA ALA A 61 -14.17 -84.50 -58.06
C ALA A 61 -14.86 -84.08 -56.75
N GLN A 62 -15.63 -84.99 -56.13
CA GLN A 62 -16.24 -84.77 -54.83
C GLN A 62 -15.17 -84.56 -53.75
N ARG A 63 -14.16 -85.44 -53.65
CA ARG A 63 -13.05 -85.30 -52.69
C ARG A 63 -12.28 -84.00 -52.86
N GLU A 64 -12.04 -83.58 -54.09
CA GLU A 64 -11.38 -82.30 -54.39
C GLU A 64 -12.25 -81.11 -53.96
N THR A 65 -13.56 -81.19 -54.19
CA THR A 65 -14.52 -80.17 -53.74
C THR A 65 -14.56 -80.10 -52.22
N GLU A 66 -14.60 -81.23 -51.51
CA GLU A 66 -14.55 -81.29 -50.04
C GLU A 66 -13.26 -80.69 -49.48
N ARG A 67 -12.11 -80.93 -50.14
CA ARG A 67 -10.83 -80.30 -49.77
C ARG A 67 -10.87 -78.78 -49.93
N ARG A 68 -11.39 -78.28 -51.06
CA ARG A 68 -11.54 -76.83 -51.32
C ARG A 68 -12.50 -76.19 -50.32
N LEU A 69 -13.63 -76.83 -50.04
CA LEU A 69 -14.59 -76.38 -49.03
C LEU A 69 -13.97 -76.35 -47.63
N SER A 70 -13.15 -77.35 -47.28
CA SER A 70 -12.43 -77.38 -46.01
C SER A 70 -11.41 -76.25 -45.90
N ALA A 71 -10.63 -75.99 -46.96
CA ALA A 71 -9.68 -74.88 -47.02
C ALA A 71 -10.39 -73.52 -46.89
N LEU A 72 -11.47 -73.31 -47.64
CA LEU A 72 -12.29 -72.10 -47.54
C LEU A 72 -12.88 -71.92 -46.14
N ALA A 73 -13.34 -73.00 -45.50
CA ALA A 73 -13.87 -72.95 -44.14
C ALA A 73 -12.81 -72.56 -43.10
N GLU A 74 -11.54 -72.94 -43.29
CA GLU A 74 -10.43 -72.47 -42.46
C GLU A 74 -10.10 -71.00 -42.72
N GLU A 75 -10.09 -70.55 -43.99
CA GLU A 75 -9.88 -69.14 -44.33
C GLU A 75 -10.98 -68.24 -43.75
N VAL A 76 -12.24 -68.63 -43.88
CA VAL A 76 -13.38 -67.91 -43.28
C VAL A 76 -13.25 -67.86 -41.76
N ARG A 77 -12.82 -68.95 -41.11
CA ARG A 77 -12.53 -68.95 -39.67
C ARG A 77 -11.37 -68.02 -39.30
N GLY A 78 -10.33 -67.94 -40.13
CA GLY A 78 -9.22 -67.01 -39.97
C GLY A 78 -9.66 -65.55 -40.06
N LEU A 79 -10.44 -65.22 -41.09
CA LEU A 79 -11.04 -63.90 -41.28
C LEU A 79 -11.96 -63.51 -40.12
N ALA A 80 -12.80 -64.44 -39.65
CA ALA A 80 -13.69 -64.19 -38.50
C ALA A 80 -12.90 -63.84 -37.23
N LYS A 81 -11.76 -64.51 -36.98
CA LYS A 81 -10.85 -64.16 -35.86
C LYS A 81 -10.24 -62.77 -36.04
N GLN A 82 -9.76 -62.43 -37.23
CA GLN A 82 -9.19 -61.10 -37.51
C GLN A 82 -10.22 -59.98 -37.32
N VAL A 83 -11.44 -60.16 -37.84
CA VAL A 83 -12.55 -59.22 -37.65
C VAL A 83 -12.88 -59.05 -36.17
N SER A 84 -12.86 -60.14 -35.38
CA SER A 84 -13.08 -60.07 -33.93
C SER A 84 -12.00 -59.23 -33.23
N ILE A 85 -10.72 -59.45 -33.56
CA ILE A 85 -9.59 -58.68 -33.02
C ILE A 85 -9.71 -57.20 -33.40
N LEU A 86 -10.01 -56.89 -34.67
CA LEU A 86 -10.20 -55.52 -35.14
C LEU A 86 -11.37 -54.83 -34.43
N THR A 87 -12.48 -55.54 -34.22
CA THR A 87 -13.64 -55.02 -33.49
C THR A 87 -13.28 -54.69 -32.04
N GLN A 88 -12.50 -55.54 -31.37
CA GLN A 88 -12.01 -55.26 -30.02
C GLN A 88 -11.04 -54.07 -29.99
N GLY A 89 -10.13 -53.98 -30.96
CA GLY A 89 -9.22 -52.85 -31.12
C GLY A 89 -9.96 -51.53 -31.34
N GLN A 90 -10.97 -51.53 -32.21
CA GLN A 90 -11.83 -50.38 -32.47
C GLN A 90 -12.58 -49.94 -31.20
N ARG A 91 -13.16 -50.88 -30.43
CA ARG A 91 -13.82 -50.55 -29.15
C ARG A 91 -12.86 -49.90 -28.16
N ARG A 92 -11.63 -50.41 -28.05
CA ARG A 92 -10.61 -49.80 -27.17
C ARG A 92 -10.23 -48.39 -27.63
N LEU A 93 -10.05 -48.20 -28.93
CA LEU A 93 -9.75 -46.88 -29.48
C LEU A 93 -10.90 -45.89 -29.24
N THR A 94 -12.16 -46.32 -29.43
CA THR A 94 -13.33 -45.50 -29.12
C THR A 94 -13.33 -45.05 -27.65
N GLU A 95 -13.03 -45.95 -26.72
CA GLU A 95 -12.96 -45.58 -25.29
C GLU A 95 -11.81 -44.62 -24.98
N GLN A 96 -10.63 -44.83 -25.58
CA GLN A 96 -9.51 -43.90 -25.41
C GLN A 96 -9.84 -42.50 -25.94
N VAL A 97 -10.51 -42.41 -27.10
CA VAL A 97 -10.96 -41.13 -27.66
C VAL A 97 -11.99 -40.46 -26.75
N ARG A 98 -12.90 -41.23 -26.15
CA ARG A 98 -13.88 -40.72 -25.18
C ARG A 98 -13.19 -40.11 -23.95
N LEU A 99 -12.25 -40.84 -23.33
CA LEU A 99 -11.48 -40.35 -22.18
C LEU A 99 -10.65 -39.11 -22.51
N LEU A 100 -10.02 -39.07 -23.70
CA LEU A 100 -9.28 -37.89 -24.16
C LEU A 100 -10.20 -36.68 -24.35
N THR A 101 -11.42 -36.89 -24.85
CA THR A 101 -12.42 -35.82 -25.03
C THR A 101 -12.88 -35.27 -23.68
N GLU A 102 -13.14 -36.15 -22.72
CA GLU A 102 -13.49 -35.77 -21.34
C GLU A 102 -12.34 -34.99 -20.67
N GLY A 103 -11.09 -35.47 -20.80
CA GLY A 103 -9.92 -34.76 -20.27
C GLY A 103 -9.68 -33.40 -20.92
N GLN A 104 -9.90 -33.27 -22.24
CA GLN A 104 -9.83 -31.98 -22.92
C GLN A 104 -10.91 -31.01 -22.44
N GLN A 105 -12.12 -31.50 -22.15
CA GLN A 105 -13.19 -30.68 -21.63
C GLN A 105 -12.88 -30.17 -20.23
N GLN A 106 -12.38 -31.03 -19.34
CA GLN A 106 -11.93 -30.64 -18.00
C GLN A 106 -10.83 -29.58 -18.05
N LEU A 107 -9.82 -29.77 -18.90
CA LEU A 107 -8.74 -28.79 -19.06
C LEU A 107 -9.25 -27.43 -19.55
N ARG A 108 -10.26 -27.40 -20.43
CA ARG A 108 -10.88 -26.15 -20.88
C ARG A 108 -11.59 -25.43 -19.74
N GLU A 109 -12.31 -26.18 -18.90
CA GLU A 109 -12.99 -25.62 -17.73
C GLU A 109 -12.00 -25.06 -16.71
N GLU A 110 -10.89 -25.76 -16.46
CA GLU A 110 -9.81 -25.26 -15.61
C GLU A 110 -9.16 -23.98 -16.17
N GLN A 111 -8.91 -23.93 -17.48
CA GLN A 111 -8.38 -22.72 -18.13
C GLN A 111 -9.35 -21.54 -18.04
N GLN A 112 -10.66 -21.78 -18.17
CA GLN A 112 -11.67 -20.74 -18.00
C GLN A 112 -11.66 -20.21 -16.55
N ARG A 113 -11.64 -21.09 -15.56
CA ARG A 113 -11.54 -20.69 -14.13
C ARG A 113 -10.27 -19.90 -13.84
N LEU A 114 -9.12 -20.34 -14.38
CA LEU A 114 -7.87 -19.62 -14.21
C LEU A 114 -7.93 -18.23 -14.85
N THR A 115 -8.54 -18.12 -16.03
CA THR A 115 -8.74 -16.82 -16.71
C THR A 115 -9.60 -15.87 -15.87
N GLU A 116 -10.67 -16.39 -15.25
CA GLU A 116 -11.53 -15.61 -14.35
C GLU A 116 -10.78 -15.16 -13.09
N GLN A 117 -9.97 -16.04 -12.48
CA GLN A 117 -9.14 -15.70 -11.34
C GLN A 117 -8.11 -14.61 -11.67
N VAL A 118 -7.45 -14.70 -12.83
CA VAL A 118 -6.50 -13.68 -13.28
C VAL A 118 -7.20 -12.33 -13.51
N ARG A 119 -8.40 -12.33 -14.09
CA ARG A 119 -9.21 -11.09 -14.22
C ARG A 119 -9.56 -10.50 -12.86
N ALA A 120 -10.04 -11.30 -11.92
CA ALA A 120 -10.37 -10.85 -10.58
C ALA A 120 -9.15 -10.28 -9.83
N LEU A 121 -7.97 -10.91 -9.96
CA LEU A 121 -6.72 -10.40 -9.41
C LEU A 121 -6.31 -9.06 -10.05
N THR A 122 -6.48 -8.92 -11.36
CA THR A 122 -6.17 -7.68 -12.08
C THR A 122 -7.09 -6.54 -11.62
N GLU A 123 -8.39 -6.79 -11.48
CA GLU A 123 -9.34 -5.82 -10.93
C GLU A 123 -9.02 -5.46 -9.48
N GLY A 124 -8.65 -6.44 -8.66
CA GLY A 124 -8.20 -6.22 -7.28
C GLY A 124 -6.95 -5.33 -7.22
N GLN A 125 -5.98 -5.55 -8.10
CA GLN A 125 -4.78 -4.72 -8.21
C GLN A 125 -5.10 -3.28 -8.63
N GLN A 126 -6.03 -3.09 -9.58
CA GLN A 126 -6.47 -1.76 -9.99
C GLN A 126 -7.12 -1.00 -8.83
N ARG A 127 -8.04 -1.64 -8.08
CA ARG A 127 -8.67 -1.05 -6.89
C ARG A 127 -7.64 -0.69 -5.82
N LEU A 128 -6.66 -1.56 -5.57
CA LEU A 128 -5.59 -1.28 -4.62
C LEU A 128 -4.75 -0.07 -5.06
N THR A 129 -4.46 0.05 -6.36
CA THR A 129 -3.72 1.19 -6.93
C THR A 129 -4.51 2.49 -6.73
N GLU A 130 -5.82 2.48 -6.96
CA GLU A 130 -6.69 3.64 -6.71
C GLU A 130 -6.74 4.02 -5.22
N GLN A 131 -6.83 3.05 -4.32
CA GLN A 131 -6.79 3.29 -2.88
C GLN A 131 -5.46 3.92 -2.43
N VAL A 132 -4.33 3.39 -2.92
CA VAL A 132 -3.00 3.95 -2.63
C VAL A 132 -2.89 5.39 -3.15
N ARG A 133 -3.42 5.68 -4.34
CA ARG A 133 -3.46 7.03 -4.88
C ARG A 133 -4.28 7.97 -4.00
N SER A 134 -5.49 7.56 -3.59
CA SER A 134 -6.35 8.35 -2.71
C SER A 134 -5.70 8.62 -1.35
N LEU A 135 -5.02 7.62 -0.77
CA LEU A 135 -4.25 7.78 0.46
C LEU A 135 -3.10 8.78 0.30
N THR A 136 -2.40 8.74 -0.83
CA THR A 136 -1.31 9.66 -1.14
C THR A 136 -1.83 11.11 -1.26
N GLU A 137 -2.95 11.31 -1.96
CA GLU A 137 -3.60 12.61 -2.09
C GLU A 137 -4.07 13.13 -0.71
N GLY A 138 -4.63 12.26 0.14
CA GLY A 138 -5.02 12.59 1.51
C GLY A 138 -3.84 12.99 2.40
N GLN A 139 -2.68 12.30 2.28
CA GLN A 139 -1.46 12.65 3.01
C GLN A 139 -0.89 14.00 2.58
N GLN A 140 -0.91 14.31 1.28
CA GLN A 140 -0.49 15.62 0.76
C GLN A 140 -1.38 16.74 1.30
N TRP A 141 -2.70 16.53 1.31
CA TRP A 141 -3.65 17.50 1.87
C TRP A 141 -3.40 17.73 3.37
N LEU A 142 -3.21 16.65 4.15
CA LEU A 142 -2.93 16.77 5.58
C LEU A 142 -1.61 17.52 5.86
N THR A 143 -0.59 17.27 5.04
CA THR A 143 0.70 17.97 5.13
C THR A 143 0.52 19.47 4.93
N GLU A 144 -0.29 19.88 3.96
CA GLU A 144 -0.60 21.29 3.72
C GLU A 144 -1.39 21.92 4.88
N GLN A 145 -2.34 21.19 5.46
CA GLN A 145 -3.07 21.67 6.65
C GLN A 145 -2.15 21.88 7.86
N VAL A 146 -1.23 20.94 8.11
CA VAL A 146 -0.24 21.05 9.20
C VAL A 146 0.68 22.23 8.97
N ARG A 147 1.13 22.46 7.73
CA ARG A 147 1.93 23.64 7.37
C ARG A 147 1.17 24.94 7.65
N SER A 148 -0.08 25.05 7.19
CA SER A 148 -0.92 26.24 7.42
C SER A 148 -1.15 26.50 8.91
N LEU A 149 -1.38 25.45 9.70
CA LEU A 149 -1.52 25.56 11.15
C LEU A 149 -0.23 26.03 11.82
N THR A 150 0.92 25.52 11.38
CA THR A 150 2.23 25.91 11.90
C THR A 150 2.52 27.39 11.63
N GLU A 151 2.27 27.86 10.40
CA GLU A 151 2.39 29.27 10.04
C GLU A 151 1.40 30.14 10.85
N GLY A 152 0.19 29.64 11.08
CA GLY A 152 -0.80 30.29 11.95
C GLY A 152 -0.34 30.42 13.40
N GLN A 153 0.27 29.37 13.96
CA GLN A 153 0.84 29.41 15.31
C GLN A 153 2.00 30.39 15.41
N GLN A 154 2.92 30.40 14.43
CA GLN A 154 4.04 31.34 14.43
C GLN A 154 3.55 32.80 14.45
N ARG A 155 2.57 33.15 13.60
CA ARG A 155 1.96 34.49 13.61
C ARG A 155 1.27 34.81 14.95
N LEU A 156 0.69 33.83 15.61
CA LEU A 156 0.07 34.03 16.92
C LEU A 156 1.13 34.30 17.98
N THR A 157 2.23 33.54 17.99
CA THR A 157 3.36 33.77 18.90
C THR A 157 3.94 35.18 18.72
N GLU A 158 4.23 35.59 17.48
CA GLU A 158 4.73 36.94 17.17
C GLU A 158 3.77 38.04 17.68
N ARG A 159 2.45 37.83 17.55
CA ARG A 159 1.45 38.78 18.09
C ARG A 159 1.41 38.79 19.60
N VAL A 160 1.58 37.64 20.26
CA VAL A 160 1.63 37.54 21.72
C VAL A 160 2.89 38.23 22.26
N ASP A 161 4.03 38.07 21.60
CA ASP A 161 5.28 38.74 21.98
C ASP A 161 5.13 40.26 21.85
N LEU A 162 4.59 40.75 20.72
CA LEU A 162 4.32 42.17 20.53
C LEU A 162 3.36 42.74 21.58
N LEU A 163 2.32 41.97 21.94
CA LEU A 163 1.39 42.36 23.00
C LEU A 163 2.09 42.39 24.36
N THR A 164 2.95 41.42 24.65
CA THR A 164 3.72 41.36 25.90
C THR A 164 4.64 42.57 26.02
N ASP A 165 5.35 42.93 24.95
CA ASP A 165 6.20 44.12 24.90
C ASP A 165 5.39 45.42 25.06
N THR A 166 4.23 45.48 24.42
CA THR A 166 3.34 46.65 24.51
C THR A 166 2.79 46.81 25.92
N VAL A 167 2.33 45.73 26.54
CA VAL A 167 1.86 45.72 27.93
C VAL A 167 3.01 46.06 28.89
N GLY A 168 4.21 45.54 28.65
CA GLY A 168 5.40 45.87 29.44
C GLY A 168 5.72 47.37 29.40
N ARG A 169 5.74 47.98 28.20
CA ARG A 169 5.92 49.44 28.05
C ARG A 169 4.80 50.24 28.71
N MET A 170 3.55 49.83 28.53
CA MET A 170 2.40 50.49 29.17
C MET A 170 2.50 50.43 30.70
N LYS A 171 2.93 49.29 31.27
CA LYS A 171 3.15 49.14 32.71
C LYS A 171 4.23 50.12 33.19
N GLY A 172 5.35 50.23 32.47
CA GLY A 172 6.42 51.19 32.76
C GLY A 172 5.92 52.63 32.81
N THR A 173 5.25 53.09 31.74
CA THR A 173 4.68 54.45 31.69
C THR A 173 3.67 54.70 32.81
N LEU A 174 2.80 53.72 33.13
CA LEU A 174 1.87 53.85 34.24
C LEU A 174 2.57 53.96 35.59
N LEU A 175 3.68 53.24 35.79
CA LEU A 175 4.48 53.31 37.00
C LEU A 175 5.11 54.70 37.16
N GLU A 176 5.71 55.25 36.10
CA GLU A 176 6.25 56.62 36.06
C GLU A 176 5.17 57.66 36.41
N MET A 177 4.01 57.60 35.74
CA MET A 177 2.87 58.49 36.01
C MET A 177 2.39 58.38 37.46
N ASN A 178 2.42 57.18 38.05
CA ASN A 178 2.02 56.96 39.43
C ASN A 178 3.00 57.62 40.41
N TYR A 179 4.31 57.46 40.21
CA TYR A 179 5.33 58.13 41.02
C TYR A 179 5.24 59.64 40.90
N GLN A 180 5.01 60.18 39.70
CA GLN A 180 4.83 61.61 39.48
C GLN A 180 3.57 62.15 40.18
N ARG A 181 2.40 61.53 39.96
CA ARG A 181 1.13 61.98 40.57
C ARG A 181 1.11 61.84 42.08
N LYS A 182 1.78 60.83 42.62
CA LYS A 182 1.83 60.53 44.05
C LYS A 182 3.19 60.86 44.68
N ALA A 183 3.94 61.79 44.10
CA ALA A 183 5.28 62.14 44.57
C ALA A 183 5.28 62.48 46.08
N SER A 184 4.31 63.26 46.55
CA SER A 184 4.19 63.60 47.96
C SER A 184 3.91 62.40 48.87
N ALA A 185 3.31 61.32 48.36
CA ALA A 185 3.06 60.11 49.15
C ALA A 185 4.34 59.25 49.24
N TYR A 186 5.08 59.09 48.15
CA TYR A 186 6.31 58.30 48.13
C TYR A 186 7.47 59.01 48.81
N PHE A 187 7.72 60.27 48.46
CA PHE A 187 8.87 61.03 48.95
C PHE A 187 8.54 61.86 50.19
N GLY A 188 7.27 61.91 50.60
CA GLY A 188 6.84 62.67 51.77
C GLY A 188 7.50 62.20 53.06
N LEU A 189 7.82 60.91 53.21
CA LEU A 189 8.54 60.42 54.40
C LEU A 189 9.96 61.00 54.49
N LEU A 190 10.57 61.31 53.35
CA LEU A 190 11.95 61.79 53.25
C LEU A 190 12.03 63.32 53.24
N LEU A 191 11.10 63.96 52.53
CA LEU A 191 11.11 65.39 52.24
C LEU A 191 9.84 66.10 52.73
N ARG A 192 10.01 67.36 53.14
CA ARG A 192 8.96 68.35 53.34
C ARG A 192 8.83 69.23 52.09
N ARG A 193 7.61 69.70 51.82
CA ARG A 193 7.28 70.54 50.65
C ARG A 193 7.72 69.89 49.33
N VAL A 194 7.40 68.61 49.16
CA VAL A 194 7.69 67.83 47.96
C VAL A 194 7.09 68.53 46.74
N LYS A 195 7.92 68.75 45.71
CA LYS A 195 7.51 69.27 44.41
C LYS A 195 8.11 68.41 43.32
N VAL A 196 7.31 68.12 42.29
CA VAL A 196 7.84 67.59 41.04
C VAL A 196 8.41 68.78 40.26
N VAL A 197 9.67 68.67 39.86
CA VAL A 197 10.38 69.70 39.08
C VAL A 197 10.23 69.37 37.60
N ASP A 198 9.77 70.34 36.82
CA ASP A 198 9.79 70.25 35.37
C ASP A 198 11.22 70.58 34.87
N LEU A 199 11.83 69.69 34.10
CA LEU A 199 13.17 69.87 33.54
C LEU A 199 13.27 71.14 32.68
N SER A 200 12.18 71.56 32.03
CA SER A 200 12.14 72.80 31.25
C SER A 200 12.44 74.04 32.08
N SER A 201 12.13 74.01 33.39
CA SER A 201 12.36 75.14 34.30
C SER A 201 13.82 75.36 34.67
N ILE A 202 14.68 74.37 34.43
CA ILE A 202 16.11 74.40 34.74
C ILE A 202 17.00 74.25 33.50
N ASP A 203 16.41 74.21 32.30
CA ASP A 203 17.10 73.94 31.04
C ASP A 203 18.24 74.93 30.73
N ASP A 204 18.04 76.22 31.00
CA ASP A 204 19.07 77.26 30.80
C ASP A 204 20.31 77.00 31.68
N VAL A 205 20.09 76.57 32.92
CA VAL A 205 21.16 76.25 33.88
C VAL A 205 21.90 74.99 33.44
N LEU A 206 21.16 73.96 33.04
CA LEU A 206 21.74 72.71 32.54
C LEU A 206 22.56 72.93 31.27
N THR A 207 22.02 73.68 30.31
CA THR A 207 22.69 73.99 29.03
C THR A 207 23.97 74.81 29.23
N SER A 208 23.99 75.68 30.24
CA SER A 208 25.19 76.47 30.58
C SER A 208 26.29 75.64 31.24
N ALA A 209 25.94 74.56 31.95
CA ALA A 209 26.88 73.78 32.77
C ALA A 209 27.31 72.45 32.13
N LEU A 210 26.53 71.91 31.18
CA LEU A 210 26.69 70.57 30.63
C LEU A 210 27.02 70.59 29.13
N THR A 211 27.72 69.55 28.67
CA THR A 211 27.89 69.31 27.23
C THR A 211 26.59 68.83 26.60
N SER A 212 26.46 68.88 25.27
CA SER A 212 25.26 68.41 24.57
C SER A 212 24.95 66.92 24.74
N GLU A 213 25.94 66.09 25.08
CA GLU A 213 25.74 64.67 25.40
C GLU A 213 25.24 64.50 26.84
N GLU A 214 25.89 65.17 27.79
CA GLU A 214 25.49 65.19 29.20
C GLU A 214 24.09 65.78 29.41
N LEU A 215 23.75 66.84 28.67
CA LEU A 215 22.41 67.42 28.68
C LEU A 215 21.38 66.41 28.18
N ARG A 216 21.65 65.71 27.07
CA ARG A 216 20.77 64.67 26.54
C ARG A 216 20.55 63.52 27.52
N ASP A 217 21.57 63.13 28.28
CA ASP A 217 21.43 62.12 29.33
C ASP A 217 20.63 62.63 30.55
N THR A 218 20.86 63.88 30.96
CA THR A 218 20.15 64.52 32.07
C THR A 218 18.66 64.70 31.76
N LEU A 219 18.31 65.04 30.51
CA LEU A 219 16.93 65.20 30.07
C LEU A 219 16.12 63.89 30.06
N GLN A 220 16.80 62.73 30.17
CA GLN A 220 16.13 61.43 30.23
C GLN A 220 15.76 61.00 31.65
N ILE A 221 16.02 61.82 32.69
CA ILE A 221 15.58 61.55 34.07
C ILE A 221 14.07 61.29 34.08
N ASP A 222 13.65 60.16 34.66
CA ASP A 222 12.25 59.75 34.67
C ASP A 222 11.40 60.66 35.58
N LEU A 223 11.96 61.03 36.74
CA LEU A 223 11.30 61.96 37.66
C LEU A 223 12.32 62.78 38.45
N LEU A 224 12.08 64.09 38.52
CA LEU A 224 12.85 65.03 39.32
C LEU A 224 11.98 65.54 40.46
N VAL A 225 12.41 65.34 41.70
CA VAL A 225 11.65 65.76 42.90
C VAL A 225 12.50 66.69 43.74
N SER A 226 11.97 67.85 44.12
CA SER A 226 12.62 68.75 45.07
C SER A 226 11.88 68.81 46.40
N GLY A 227 12.62 69.13 47.47
CA GLY A 227 12.05 69.38 48.78
C GLY A 227 13.14 69.66 49.82
N ARG A 228 12.72 69.86 51.07
CA ARG A 228 13.66 70.02 52.19
C ARG A 228 13.70 68.76 53.03
N LEU A 229 14.85 68.41 53.58
CA LEU A 229 14.97 67.24 54.45
C LEU A 229 13.98 67.34 55.61
N ARG A 230 13.22 66.27 55.84
CA ARG A 230 12.15 66.28 56.85
C ARG A 230 12.68 66.49 58.27
N HIS A 231 13.84 65.92 58.57
CA HIS A 231 14.49 65.99 59.88
C HIS A 231 15.41 67.21 60.04
N LEU A 232 15.70 67.94 58.94
CA LEU A 232 16.57 69.11 58.91
C LEU A 232 15.90 70.25 58.11
N PRO A 233 14.88 70.92 58.66
CA PRO A 233 14.06 71.89 57.90
C PRO A 233 14.79 73.18 57.48
N GLU A 234 15.93 73.48 58.13
CA GLU A 234 16.84 74.58 57.79
C GLU A 234 17.85 74.21 56.68
N SER A 235 17.86 72.93 56.23
CA SER A 235 18.72 72.49 55.14
C SER A 235 18.34 73.18 53.83
N PRO A 236 19.29 73.34 52.88
CA PRO A 236 18.96 73.74 51.53
C PRO A 236 17.99 72.75 50.87
N GLU A 237 17.34 73.20 49.80
CA GLU A 237 16.49 72.33 48.99
C GLU A 237 17.35 71.26 48.32
N VAL A 238 16.91 70.02 48.45
CA VAL A 238 17.54 68.83 47.87
C VAL A 238 16.69 68.37 46.70
N MET A 239 17.35 67.98 45.62
CA MET A 239 16.74 67.36 44.45
C MET A 239 17.01 65.86 44.45
N LEU A 240 16.01 65.08 44.09
CA LEU A 240 16.11 63.65 43.89
C LEU A 240 16.07 63.38 42.38
N ALA A 241 17.15 62.81 41.85
CA ALA A 241 17.20 62.32 40.48
C ALA A 241 16.70 60.88 40.49
N VAL A 242 15.44 60.67 40.09
CA VAL A 242 14.74 59.41 40.26
C VAL A 242 14.69 58.65 38.93
N GLU A 243 15.20 57.43 38.96
CA GLU A 243 14.96 56.40 37.93
C GLU A 243 13.84 55.48 38.37
N ILE A 244 12.94 55.13 37.46
CA ILE A 244 11.76 54.34 37.74
C ILE A 244 11.77 53.12 36.84
N SER A 245 11.74 51.93 37.45
CA SER A 245 11.67 50.67 36.72
C SER A 245 10.73 49.70 37.42
N SER A 246 10.00 48.89 36.65
CA SER A 246 9.21 47.80 37.24
C SER A 246 10.11 46.78 37.96
N VAL A 247 11.31 46.54 37.43
CA VAL A 247 12.34 45.69 38.02
C VAL A 247 13.66 46.44 38.00
N VAL A 248 14.06 46.97 39.15
CA VAL A 248 15.29 47.76 39.29
C VAL A 248 16.52 46.86 39.12
N ASP A 249 17.32 47.14 38.10
CA ASP A 249 18.57 46.46 37.81
C ASP A 249 19.80 47.35 38.06
N ARG A 250 20.99 46.83 37.75
CA ARG A 250 22.25 47.57 37.91
C ARG A 250 22.33 48.80 37.01
N ASN A 251 21.75 48.75 35.82
CA ASN A 251 21.77 49.86 34.86
C ASN A 251 20.86 50.99 35.34
N ASP A 252 19.70 50.68 35.92
CA ASP A 252 18.83 51.69 36.55
C ASP A 252 19.60 52.48 37.63
N VAL A 253 20.33 51.77 38.48
CA VAL A 253 21.17 52.41 39.51
C VAL A 253 22.30 53.24 38.91
N LEU A 254 22.96 52.75 37.86
CA LEU A 254 23.99 53.50 37.13
C LEU A 254 23.43 54.81 36.54
N ARG A 255 22.25 54.75 35.92
CA ARG A 255 21.56 55.93 35.36
C ARG A 255 21.25 56.94 36.46
N ALA A 256 20.71 56.50 37.59
CA ALA A 256 20.41 57.38 38.73
C ALA A 256 21.65 58.12 39.22
N VAL A 257 22.75 57.38 39.44
CA VAL A 257 24.04 57.91 39.89
C VAL A 257 24.58 58.93 38.90
N GLN A 258 24.58 58.58 37.60
CA GLN A 258 25.12 59.45 36.57
C GLN A 258 24.32 60.75 36.47
N ARG A 259 22.99 60.66 36.41
CA ARG A 259 22.09 61.81 36.31
C ARG A 259 22.17 62.71 37.54
N ALA A 260 22.30 62.16 38.75
CA ALA A 260 22.55 62.95 39.95
C ALA A 260 23.89 63.69 39.92
N LYS A 261 24.96 63.08 39.38
CA LYS A 261 26.25 63.76 39.19
C LYS A 261 26.16 64.92 38.21
N LEU A 262 25.39 64.77 37.14
CA LEU A 262 25.21 65.84 36.14
C LEU A 262 24.44 67.02 36.72
N LEU A 263 23.38 66.77 37.48
CA LEU A 263 22.67 67.82 38.21
C LEU A 263 23.59 68.55 39.21
N ARG A 264 24.48 67.82 39.89
CA ARG A 264 25.50 68.43 40.76
C ARG A 264 26.52 69.26 40.01
N LYS A 265 26.96 68.80 38.84
CA LYS A 265 27.83 69.58 37.95
C LYS A 265 27.18 70.90 37.55
N ALA A 266 25.85 70.93 37.43
CA ALA A 266 25.05 72.13 37.21
C ALA A 266 24.74 72.96 38.48
N GLY A 267 25.28 72.57 39.65
CA GLY A 267 25.16 73.32 40.91
C GLY A 267 23.98 72.92 41.79
N TYR A 268 23.22 71.89 41.43
CA TYR A 268 22.09 71.41 42.25
C TYR A 268 22.55 70.42 43.33
N SER A 269 21.88 70.48 44.48
CA SER A 269 22.07 69.52 45.55
C SER A 269 21.28 68.24 45.26
N ALA A 270 21.82 67.34 44.42
CA ALA A 270 21.07 66.21 43.87
C ALA A 270 21.44 64.84 44.49
N VAL A 271 20.48 64.00 44.85
CA VAL A 271 20.70 62.64 45.36
C VAL A 271 20.12 61.64 44.37
N PRO A 272 20.85 60.58 44.00
CA PRO A 272 20.32 59.54 43.12
C PRO A 272 19.31 58.66 43.86
N VAL A 273 18.21 58.36 43.18
CA VAL A 273 17.16 57.50 43.70
C VAL A 273 16.74 56.52 42.61
N VAL A 274 16.57 55.25 42.98
CA VAL A 274 15.91 54.26 42.14
C VAL A 274 14.59 53.84 42.80
N CYS A 275 13.55 53.77 41.99
CA CYS A 275 12.19 53.45 42.38
C CYS A 275 11.69 52.25 41.58
N GLY A 276 11.03 51.30 42.24
CA GLY A 276 10.42 50.18 41.53
C GLY A 276 9.57 49.26 42.38
N GLU A 277 8.93 48.29 41.73
CA GLU A 277 8.14 47.24 42.40
C GLU A 277 9.05 46.09 42.85
N GLU A 278 10.02 45.72 42.01
CA GLU A 278 10.99 44.68 42.29
C GLU A 278 12.41 45.21 42.13
N VAL A 279 13.38 44.52 42.74
CA VAL A 279 14.80 44.83 42.60
C VAL A 279 15.59 43.54 42.43
N THR A 280 16.46 43.51 41.43
CA THR A 280 17.39 42.39 41.24
C THR A 280 18.46 42.40 42.33
N LYS A 281 19.03 41.23 42.66
CA LYS A 281 20.16 41.17 43.61
C LYS A 281 21.31 42.09 43.19
N GLY A 282 21.67 42.06 41.90
CA GLY A 282 22.73 42.92 41.35
C GLY A 282 22.41 44.41 41.40
N GLY A 283 21.14 44.80 41.22
CA GLY A 283 20.69 46.18 41.38
C GLY A 283 20.80 46.63 42.84
N ARG A 284 20.31 45.83 43.79
CA ARG A 284 20.36 46.15 45.23
C ARG A 284 21.79 46.26 45.75
N ASP A 285 22.63 45.27 45.48
CA ASP A 285 24.05 45.26 45.91
C ASP A 285 24.79 46.48 45.34
N TYR A 286 24.47 46.89 44.12
CA TYR A 286 25.09 48.06 43.49
C TYR A 286 24.55 49.39 44.04
N ALA A 287 23.26 49.47 44.36
CA ALA A 287 22.65 50.63 45.01
C ALA A 287 23.28 50.88 46.39
N GLU A 288 23.46 49.84 47.20
CA GLU A 288 24.17 49.92 48.48
C GLU A 288 25.59 50.44 48.29
N LYS A 289 26.35 49.84 47.36
CA LYS A 289 27.75 50.20 47.10
C LYS A 289 27.92 51.64 46.61
N GLN A 290 26.93 52.20 45.91
CA GLN A 290 26.98 53.56 45.36
C GLN A 290 26.20 54.57 46.22
N SER A 291 25.69 54.14 47.37
CA SER A 291 24.86 54.95 48.27
C SER A 291 23.70 55.61 47.50
N VAL A 292 22.96 54.80 46.75
CA VAL A 292 21.78 55.21 45.99
C VAL A 292 20.55 54.82 46.79
N VAL A 293 19.64 55.77 46.95
CA VAL A 293 18.39 55.53 47.68
C VAL A 293 17.54 54.56 46.88
N LEU A 294 17.12 53.46 47.50
CA LEU A 294 16.20 52.50 46.92
C LEU A 294 14.82 52.65 47.55
N LEU A 295 13.81 52.93 46.73
CA LEU A 295 12.44 53.11 47.18
C LEU A 295 11.52 52.07 46.52
N ARG A 296 10.84 51.27 47.35
CA ARG A 296 9.93 50.19 46.91
C ARG A 296 8.73 50.11 47.84
N ASP A 297 7.52 50.13 47.28
CA ASP A 297 6.25 49.94 48.02
C ASP A 297 6.14 50.76 49.32
N GLY A 298 6.68 51.99 49.33
CA GLY A 298 6.68 52.88 50.49
C GLY A 298 7.77 52.60 51.54
N GLY A 299 8.59 51.56 51.35
CA GLY A 299 9.85 51.34 52.06
C GLY A 299 10.99 52.12 51.40
N VAL A 300 11.96 52.53 52.22
CA VAL A 300 13.16 53.25 51.78
C VAL A 300 14.39 52.58 52.38
N GLU A 301 15.38 52.31 51.53
CA GLU A 301 16.68 51.78 51.90
C GLU A 301 17.79 52.77 51.50
N PHE A 302 18.90 52.74 52.24
CA PHE A 302 20.13 53.50 51.99
C PHE A 302 19.99 55.03 52.04
N TRP A 303 18.96 55.56 52.70
CA TRP A 303 18.70 57.01 52.75
C TRP A 303 19.81 57.79 53.45
N ASP A 304 20.18 57.39 54.67
CA ASP A 304 21.15 58.12 55.47
C ASP A 304 22.56 57.99 54.89
N GLU A 305 22.90 56.80 54.38
CA GLU A 305 24.14 56.53 53.65
C GLU A 305 24.24 57.40 52.39
N ALA A 306 23.13 57.57 51.66
CA ALA A 306 23.08 58.44 50.49
C ALA A 306 23.28 59.91 50.88
N LEU A 307 22.59 60.42 51.90
CA LEU A 307 22.76 61.82 52.33
C LEU A 307 24.22 62.11 52.71
N SER A 308 24.86 61.21 53.47
CA SER A 308 26.25 61.36 53.87
C SER A 308 27.21 61.28 52.68
N SER A 309 27.09 60.23 51.86
CA SER A 309 27.97 60.00 50.72
C SER A 309 27.86 61.08 49.65
N TRP A 310 26.69 61.69 49.52
CA TRP A 310 26.41 62.74 48.56
C TRP A 310 26.48 64.14 49.20
N GLY A 311 27.08 64.27 50.40
CA GLY A 311 27.38 65.57 51.00
C GLY A 311 26.15 66.47 51.22
N ILE A 312 25.01 65.86 51.54
CA ILE A 312 23.81 66.58 51.96
C ILE A 312 23.82 66.62 53.49
N SER A 313 23.91 67.83 54.05
CA SER A 313 23.92 68.11 55.50
C SER A 313 23.01 69.26 55.84
#